data_AF-A0AAE9R0X1-F1
#
_entry.id   AF-A0AAE9R0X1-F1
#
_cell.length_a   1.000
_cell.length_b   1.000
_cell.length_c   1.000
_cell.angle_alpha   90.00
_cell.angle_beta   90.00
_cell.angle_gamma   90.00
#
_symmetry.space_group_name_H-M   'P 1'
#
loop_
_entity.id
_entity.type
_entity.pdbx_description
1 polymer ?
#
loop_
_entity_poly.entity_id
_entity_poly.type
_entity_poly.pdbx_seq_one_letter_code
_entity_poly.pdbx_strand_id
1 'polypeptide(L)' 'MHTPFGFCTPLKGKRLDCMIKLIATDMDGAFLTDANDYDRQRFAHVFEALQVQGKRFVAISGNQYY' A
#
# COMPACT_ATOMS: atom_id res chain seq x y z
N MET A 1 31.74 18.28 2.51
CA MET A 1 31.91 18.14 1.05
C MET A 1 30.66 17.45 0.53
N HIS A 2 29.82 18.19 -0.19
CA HIS A 2 28.62 17.71 -0.88
C HIS A 2 29.08 17.03 -2.19
N THR A 3 28.63 15.82 -2.48
CA THR A 3 28.77 15.23 -3.84
C THR A 3 27.41 15.21 -4.54
N PRO A 4 27.31 15.73 -5.77
CA PRO A 4 26.06 15.93 -6.49
C PRO A 4 25.66 14.70 -7.32
N PHE A 5 24.36 14.54 -7.55
CA PHE A 5 23.71 13.82 -8.65
C PHE A 5 24.08 12.35 -8.96
N GLY A 6 23.11 11.48 -8.67
CA GLY A 6 22.34 10.89 -9.77
C GLY A 6 22.93 9.67 -10.45
N PHE A 7 22.76 8.50 -9.84
CA PHE A 7 22.60 7.26 -10.60
C PHE A 7 21.34 6.53 -10.12
N CYS A 8 20.22 6.85 -10.75
CA CYS A 8 19.07 5.95 -10.79
C CYS A 8 19.49 4.77 -11.67
N THR A 9 20.01 3.71 -11.06
CA THR A 9 20.40 2.49 -11.75
C THR A 9 19.12 1.77 -12.21
N PRO A 10 19.06 1.19 -13.43
CA PRO A 10 17.93 0.38 -13.83
C PRO A 10 17.81 -0.85 -12.91
N LEU A 11 16.67 -0.99 -12.24
CA LEU A 11 16.35 -2.07 -11.29
C LEU A 11 16.21 -3.42 -12.02
N LYS A 12 17.33 -4.00 -12.44
CA LYS A 12 17.37 -5.38 -12.96
C LYS A 12 17.41 -6.33 -11.77
N GLY A 13 16.24 -6.79 -11.33
CA GLY A 13 16.12 -7.97 -10.46
C GLY A 13 15.77 -7.78 -8.98
N LYS A 14 15.45 -6.56 -8.50
CA LYS A 14 14.85 -6.43 -7.16
C LYS A 14 13.34 -6.62 -7.26
N ARG A 15 12.80 -7.62 -6.56
CA ARG A 15 11.35 -7.82 -6.44
C ARG A 15 10.72 -6.50 -5.95
N LEU A 16 9.58 -6.13 -6.54
CA LEU A 16 8.87 -4.87 -6.27
C LEU A 16 8.52 -4.69 -4.78
N ASP A 17 8.48 -5.78 -4.00
CA ASP A 17 8.28 -5.77 -2.55
C ASP A 17 9.32 -4.93 -1.79
N CYS A 18 10.57 -4.81 -2.26
CA CYS A 18 11.59 -4.01 -1.58
C CYS A 18 11.39 -2.49 -1.73
N MET A 19 10.56 -2.02 -2.69
CA MET A 19 10.41 -0.59 -2.99
C MET A 19 9.03 -0.03 -2.64
N ILE A 20 7.99 -0.88 -2.56
CA ILE A 20 6.64 -0.42 -2.21
C ILE A 20 6.59 -0.01 -0.74
N LYS A 21 6.39 1.28 -0.48
CA LYS A 21 6.29 1.85 0.88
C LYS A 21 4.85 2.12 1.31
N LEU A 22 3.93 2.17 0.34
CA LEU A 22 2.55 2.58 0.54
C LEU A 22 1.66 1.84 -0.45
N ILE A 23 0.55 1.32 0.06
CA ILE A 23 -0.54 0.74 -0.70
C ILE A 23 -1.75 1.62 -0.43
N ALA A 24 -2.35 2.15 -1.49
CA ALA A 24 -3.56 2.94 -1.40
C ALA A 24 -4.69 2.24 -2.16
N THR A 25 -5.87 2.16 -1.55
CA THR A 25 -7.05 1.53 -2.16
C THR A 25 -8.23 2.48 -2.18
N ASP A 26 -9.02 2.40 -3.24
CA ASP A 26 -10.40 2.88 -3.19
C ASP A 26 -11.25 1.97 -2.27
N MET A 27 -12.34 2.49 -1.72
CA MET A 27 -13.21 1.75 -0.79
C MET A 27 -14.33 1.05 -1.53
N ASP A 28 -15.25 1.80 -2.13
CA ASP A 28 -16.48 1.27 -2.72
C ASP A 28 -16.21 0.52 -4.03
N GLY A 29 -16.61 -0.75 -4.11
CA GLY A 29 -16.42 -1.57 -5.31
C GLY A 29 -14.97 -2.01 -5.58
N ALA A 30 -14.01 -1.62 -4.72
CA ALA A 30 -12.62 -2.06 -4.78
C ALA A 30 -12.20 -2.86 -3.53
N PHE A 31 -12.25 -2.23 -2.35
CA PHE A 31 -11.93 -2.90 -1.08
C PHE A 31 -13.17 -3.52 -0.44
N LEU A 32 -14.31 -2.83 -0.56
CA LEU A 32 -15.60 -3.27 -0.08
C LEU A 32 -16.36 -3.99 -1.20
N THR A 33 -17.10 -5.01 -0.79
CA THR A 33 -18.14 -5.66 -1.61
C THR A 33 -19.32 -4.70 -1.83
N ASP A 34 -20.25 -5.06 -2.72
CA ASP A 34 -21.49 -4.30 -2.94
C ASP A 34 -22.32 -4.11 -1.66
N ALA A 35 -22.15 -5.00 -0.67
CA ALA A 35 -22.77 -4.91 0.65
C ALA A 35 -22.01 -4.01 1.65
N ASN A 36 -21.02 -3.23 1.19
CA ASN A 36 -20.14 -2.40 2.03
C ASN A 36 -19.33 -3.20 3.07
N ASP A 37 -19.07 -4.49 2.80
CA ASP A 37 -18.31 -5.35 3.71
C ASP A 37 -17.02 -5.86 3.08
N TYR A 38 -16.10 -6.33 3.92
CA TYR A 38 -14.84 -6.95 3.51
C TYR A 38 -14.46 -8.11 4.44
N ASP A 39 -13.58 -8.99 3.98
CA ASP A 39 -13.09 -10.10 4.79
C ASP A 39 -12.07 -9.60 5.83
N ARG A 40 -12.55 -9.42 7.06
CA ARG A 40 -11.77 -8.92 8.21
C ARG A 40 -10.63 -9.85 8.61
N GLN A 41 -10.85 -11.17 8.58
CA GLN A 41 -9.83 -12.13 8.98
C GLN A 41 -8.68 -12.13 7.96
N ARG A 42 -9.03 -12.22 6.68
CA ARG A 42 -8.04 -12.15 5.60
C ARG A 42 -7.30 -10.83 5.59
N PHE A 43 -8.01 -9.71 5.75
CA PHE A 43 -7.37 -8.40 5.81
C PHE A 43 -6.43 -8.25 7.00
N ALA A 44 -6.81 -8.74 8.19
CA ALA A 44 -5.96 -8.66 9.38
C ALA A 44 -4.60 -9.35 9.17
N HIS A 45 -4.60 -10.55 8.58
CA HIS A 45 -3.35 -11.27 8.25
C HIS A 45 -2.46 -10.50 7.27
N VAL A 46 -3.06 -9.89 6.24
CA VAL A 46 -2.32 -9.07 5.28
C VAL A 46 -1.79 -7.79 5.93
N PHE A 47 -2.62 -7.13 6.74
CA PHE A 47 -2.28 -5.88 7.40
C PHE A 47 -1.16 -6.05 8.43
N GLU A 48 -1.15 -7.15 9.18
CA GLU A 48 -0.04 -7.52 10.06
C GLU A 48 1.28 -7.66 9.29
N ALA A 49 1.28 -8.39 8.16
CA ALA A 49 2.46 -8.54 7.33
C ALA A 49 2.97 -7.20 6.77
N LEU A 50 2.06 -6.29 6.39
CA LEU A 50 2.40 -4.94 5.94
C LEU A 50 3.06 -4.13 7.05
N GLN A 51 2.51 -4.20 8.28
CA GLN A 51 3.05 -3.49 9.43
C GLN A 51 4.46 -3.98 9.80
N VAL A 52 4.68 -5.29 9.83
CA VAL A 52 6.01 -5.90 10.08
C VAL A 52 7.03 -5.42 9.05
N GLN A 53 6.60 -5.21 7.80
CA GLN A 53 7.45 -4.71 6.72
C GLN A 53 7.57 -3.17 6.69
N GLY A 54 6.96 -2.45 7.65
CA GLY A 54 6.97 -0.99 7.71
C GLY A 54 6.23 -0.30 6.56
N LYS A 55 5.30 -1.00 5.92
CA LYS A 55 4.51 -0.51 4.79
C LYS A 55 3.21 0.11 5.31
N ARG A 56 2.78 1.20 4.67
CA ARG A 56 1.53 1.88 5.01
C ARG A 56 0.40 1.41 4.11
N PHE A 57 -0.78 1.22 4.70
CA PHE A 57 -2.02 1.02 3.97
C PHE A 57 -2.90 2.26 4.16
N VAL A 58 -3.41 2.82 3.07
CA VAL A 58 -4.24 4.03 3.08
C VAL A 58 -5.54 3.75 2.32
N ALA A 59 -6.67 3.95 2.98
CA ALA A 59 -7.96 3.97 2.30
C ALA A 59 -8.19 5.37 1.72
N ILE A 60 -8.53 5.43 0.44
CA ILE A 60 -8.92 6.64 -0.27
C ILE A 60 -10.40 6.46 -0.55
N SER A 61 -11.27 7.13 0.20
CA SER A 61 -12.69 7.20 -0.12
C SER A 61 -13.00 8.57 -0.68
N GLY A 62 -13.79 8.61 -1.75
CA GLY A 62 -14.43 9.85 -2.20
C GLY A 62 -15.56 10.31 -1.28
N ASN A 63 -15.99 9.48 -0.33
CA ASN A 63 -17.02 9.82 0.63
C ASN A 63 -16.41 10.69 1.74
N GLN A 64 -16.71 11.99 1.71
CA GLN A 64 -16.31 12.90 2.77
C GLN A 64 -17.11 12.56 4.03
N TYR A 65 -16.45 11.95 5.02
CA TYR A 65 -16.98 11.92 6.38
C TYR A 65 -16.91 13.35 6.93
N TYR A 66 -18.03 14.08 6.84
CA TYR A 66 -18.30 15.31 7.57
C TYR A 66 -19.13 15.01 8.82
#